data_AF-A0A2V8HLX3-F1
#
_entry.id   AF-A0A2V8HLX3-F1
#
_cell.length_a   1.000
_cell.length_b   1.000
_cell.length_c   1.000
_cell.angle_alpha   90.00
_cell.angle_beta   90.00
_cell.angle_gamma   90.00
#
_symmetry.space_group_name_H-M   'P 1'
#
loop_
_entity.id
_entity.type
_entity.pdbx_description
1 polymer ?
#
loop_
_entity_poly.entity_id
_entity_poly.type
_entity_poly.pdbx_seq_one_letter_code
_entity_poly.pdbx_strand_id
1 'polypeptide(L)'
;MELEEALKARERAEAEQAALMEDLRLAHDEVKKLSALIPFCSKTQFEVTIPAVPGAIATVTDGVTQVLHAKRWPEDEIMAVELALQEAVANAIRHGCRNDPSKHVQCCVTCDDAGQVMIVVRDPGSGFDPTTVPNPLEAPNQLKPSGRGIFLINGLMDEVGFADGGRELKMRKRRTAEV
;
A
#
# COMPACT_ATOMS: atom_id res chain seq x y z
N MET A 1 18.88 -50.96 8.51
CA MET A 1 18.68 -50.02 9.62
C MET A 1 18.71 -48.58 9.11
N GLU A 2 19.84 -48.06 8.62
CA GLU A 2 19.94 -46.68 8.10
C GLU A 2 19.00 -46.36 6.92
N LEU A 3 18.85 -47.29 5.96
CA LEU A 3 17.96 -47.08 4.80
C LEU A 3 16.47 -47.02 5.19
N GLU A 4 16.04 -47.81 6.17
CA GLU A 4 14.66 -47.80 6.66
C GLU A 4 14.35 -46.53 7.46
N GLU A 5 15.30 -46.03 8.24
CA GLU A 5 15.17 -44.75 8.93
C GLU A 5 15.11 -43.59 7.94
N ALA A 6 15.96 -43.61 6.89
CA ALA A 6 15.92 -42.61 5.83
C ALA A 6 14.59 -42.62 5.05
N LEU A 7 14.03 -43.81 4.76
CA LEU A 7 12.71 -43.95 4.13
C LEU A 7 11.60 -43.40 5.01
N LYS A 8 11.57 -43.75 6.31
CA LYS A 8 10.58 -43.21 7.25
C LYS A 8 10.70 -41.69 7.43
N ALA A 9 11.92 -41.16 7.44
CA ALA A 9 12.14 -39.72 7.49
C ALA A 9 11.61 -39.02 6.23
N ARG A 10 11.82 -39.61 5.05
CA ARG A 10 11.27 -39.11 3.79
C ARG A 10 9.74 -39.18 3.74
N GLU A 11 9.13 -40.29 4.16
CA GLU A 11 7.67 -40.43 4.21
C GLU A 11 7.04 -39.41 5.15
N ARG A 12 7.66 -39.15 6.32
CA ARG A 12 7.24 -38.07 7.23
C ARG A 12 7.36 -36.69 6.58
N ALA A 13 8.48 -36.42 5.92
CA ALA A 13 8.68 -35.14 5.24
C ALA A 13 7.67 -34.94 4.09
N GLU A 14 7.36 -35.98 3.31
CA GLU A 14 6.35 -35.94 2.25
C GLU A 14 4.94 -35.72 2.83
N ALA A 15 4.60 -36.36 3.96
CA ALA A 15 3.33 -36.14 4.66
C ALA A 15 3.21 -34.72 5.24
N GLU A 16 4.27 -34.20 5.86
CA GLU A 16 4.34 -32.82 6.36
C GLU A 16 4.19 -31.81 5.22
N GLN A 17 4.88 -32.05 4.08
CA GLN A 17 4.80 -31.19 2.91
C GLN A 17 3.39 -31.21 2.28
N ALA A 18 2.73 -32.36 2.23
CA ALA A 18 1.36 -32.47 1.73
C ALA A 18 0.36 -31.73 2.64
N ALA A 19 0.53 -31.82 3.95
CA ALA A 19 -0.30 -31.08 4.92
C ALA A 19 -0.12 -29.56 4.76
N LEU A 20 1.11 -29.09 4.68
CA LEU A 20 1.41 -27.66 4.45
C LEU A 20 0.82 -27.13 3.13
N MET A 21 0.87 -27.92 2.06
CA MET A 21 0.26 -27.53 0.78
C MET A 21 -1.27 -27.42 0.87
N GLU A 22 -1.93 -28.32 1.59
CA GLU A 22 -3.38 -28.26 1.77
C GLU A 22 -3.78 -27.06 2.63
N ASP A 23 -3.06 -26.79 3.72
CA ASP A 23 -3.28 -25.60 4.55
C ASP A 23 -3.12 -24.31 3.74
N LEU A 24 -2.07 -24.23 2.91
CA LEU A 24 -1.84 -23.09 2.01
C LEU A 24 -2.98 -22.93 1.00
N ARG A 25 -3.47 -24.04 0.44
CA ARG A 25 -4.59 -24.05 -0.52
C ARG A 25 -5.88 -23.54 0.12
N LEU A 26 -6.18 -23.99 1.34
CA LEU A 26 -7.35 -23.55 2.10
C LEU A 26 -7.28 -22.05 2.42
N ALA A 27 -6.14 -21.58 2.93
CA ALA A 27 -5.92 -20.16 3.21
C ALA A 27 -6.09 -19.30 1.94
N HIS A 28 -5.57 -19.76 0.80
CA HIS A 28 -5.75 -19.08 -0.49
C HIS A 28 -7.20 -19.03 -0.94
N ASP A 29 -7.95 -20.13 -0.78
CA ASP A 29 -9.37 -20.19 -1.13
C ASP A 29 -10.22 -19.26 -0.24
N GLU A 30 -9.86 -19.08 1.04
CA GLU A 30 -10.53 -18.12 1.93
C GLU A 30 -10.27 -16.66 1.52
N VAL A 31 -9.03 -16.29 1.21
CA VAL A 31 -8.68 -14.94 0.72
C VAL A 31 -9.40 -14.63 -0.59
N LYS A 32 -9.54 -15.63 -1.48
CA LYS A 32 -10.33 -15.50 -2.71
C LYS A 32 -11.81 -15.21 -2.46
N LYS A 33 -12.42 -15.80 -1.43
CA LYS A 33 -13.85 -15.57 -1.12
C LYS A 33 -14.13 -14.12 -0.72
N LEU A 34 -13.26 -13.51 0.09
CA LEU A 34 -13.43 -12.11 0.51
C LEU A 34 -13.15 -11.13 -0.65
N SER A 35 -12.05 -11.34 -1.37
CA SER A 35 -11.71 -10.48 -2.52
C SER A 35 -12.72 -10.58 -3.66
N ALA A 36 -13.39 -11.73 -3.84
CA ALA A 36 -14.47 -11.91 -4.81
C ALA A 36 -15.71 -11.03 -4.52
N LEU A 37 -15.86 -10.49 -3.30
CA LEU A 37 -16.95 -9.57 -2.98
C LEU A 37 -16.68 -8.14 -3.47
N ILE A 38 -15.40 -7.75 -3.62
CA ILE A 38 -14.99 -6.37 -3.94
C ILE A 38 -15.71 -5.82 -5.19
N PRO A 39 -15.84 -6.55 -6.32
CA PRO A 39 -16.54 -6.04 -7.48
C PRO A 39 -18.02 -5.70 -7.22
N PHE A 40 -18.65 -6.35 -6.24
CA PHE A 40 -20.08 -6.21 -5.91
C PHE A 40 -20.34 -5.18 -4.78
N CYS A 41 -19.32 -4.70 -4.10
CA CYS A 41 -19.46 -3.74 -3.00
C CYS A 41 -19.64 -2.32 -3.53
N SER A 42 -20.74 -1.61 -3.23
CA SER A 42 -20.90 -0.20 -3.66
C SER A 42 -19.83 0.76 -3.12
N LYS A 43 -19.21 0.38 -2.00
CA LYS A 43 -18.09 1.06 -1.38
C LYS A 43 -17.20 0.04 -0.69
N THR A 44 -15.90 0.11 -0.96
CA THR A 44 -14.87 -0.67 -0.28
C THR A 44 -14.04 0.27 0.58
N GLN A 45 -13.97 0.01 1.88
CA GLN A 45 -13.21 0.83 2.82
C GLN A 45 -12.42 -0.08 3.76
N PHE A 46 -11.16 0.25 3.97
CA PHE A 46 -10.33 -0.40 4.96
C PHE A 46 -9.41 0.60 5.63
N GLU A 47 -9.11 0.32 6.89
CA GLU A 47 -8.19 1.08 7.72
C GLU A 47 -7.11 0.11 8.21
N VAL A 48 -5.86 0.45 7.93
CA VAL A 48 -4.70 -0.38 8.22
C VAL A 48 -3.72 0.44 9.03
N THR A 49 -3.19 -0.17 10.08
CA THR A 49 -2.09 0.38 10.86
C THR A 49 -0.88 -0.50 10.62
N ILE A 50 0.19 0.06 10.04
CA ILE A 50 1.42 -0.68 9.76
C ILE A 50 2.57 -0.19 10.65
N PRO A 51 3.50 -1.08 11.04
CA PRO A 51 4.74 -0.64 11.68
C PRO A 51 5.56 0.23 10.73
N ALA A 52 6.29 1.20 11.26
CA ALA A 52 7.07 2.14 10.46
C ALA A 52 8.40 1.54 9.96
N VAL A 53 8.30 0.45 9.20
CA VAL A 53 9.41 -0.25 8.55
C VAL A 53 9.19 -0.31 7.04
N PRO A 54 10.24 -0.14 6.20
CA PRO A 54 10.08 -0.12 4.74
C PRO A 54 9.40 -1.37 4.15
N GLY A 55 9.62 -2.54 4.75
CA GLY A 55 9.00 -3.80 4.29
C GLY A 55 7.48 -3.85 4.45
N ALA A 56 6.89 -2.98 5.27
CA ALA A 56 5.44 -2.94 5.48
C ALA A 56 4.70 -2.07 4.44
N ILE A 57 5.42 -1.34 3.59
CA ILE A 57 4.81 -0.48 2.55
C ILE A 57 4.00 -1.34 1.56
N ALA A 58 4.58 -2.47 1.13
CA ALA A 58 3.96 -3.40 0.19
C ALA A 58 2.58 -3.89 0.68
N THR A 59 2.41 -4.10 1.99
CA THR A 59 1.15 -4.55 2.57
C THR A 59 -0.02 -3.61 2.26
N VAL A 60 0.22 -2.30 2.23
CA VAL A 60 -0.83 -1.32 1.95
C VAL A 60 -0.99 -1.13 0.44
N THR A 61 0.11 -1.06 -0.32
CA THR A 61 0.04 -0.88 -1.78
C THR A 61 -0.63 -2.07 -2.46
N ASP A 62 -0.27 -3.30 -2.10
CA ASP A 62 -0.83 -4.52 -2.70
C ASP A 62 -2.34 -4.64 -2.45
N GLY A 63 -2.79 -4.27 -1.24
CA GLY A 63 -4.21 -4.25 -0.90
C GLY A 63 -4.99 -3.22 -1.71
N VAL A 64 -4.41 -2.04 -1.94
CA VAL A 64 -5.02 -0.99 -2.76
C VAL A 64 -5.07 -1.40 -4.23
N THR A 65 -3.97 -1.89 -4.81
CA THR A 65 -3.93 -2.33 -6.21
C THR A 65 -4.92 -3.46 -6.45
N GLN A 66 -5.02 -4.44 -5.53
CA GLN A 66 -6.01 -5.51 -5.62
C GLN A 66 -7.45 -4.98 -5.67
N VAL A 67 -7.78 -3.98 -4.86
CA VAL A 67 -9.11 -3.35 -4.86
C VAL A 67 -9.39 -2.64 -6.17
N LEU A 68 -8.41 -1.89 -6.70
CA LEU A 68 -8.56 -1.16 -7.95
C LEU A 68 -8.67 -2.09 -9.17
N HIS A 69 -7.90 -3.19 -9.22
CA HIS A 69 -8.03 -4.22 -10.25
C HIS A 69 -9.42 -4.88 -10.19
N ALA A 70 -9.90 -5.25 -9.00
CA ALA A 70 -11.22 -5.83 -8.83
C ALA A 70 -12.35 -4.85 -9.26
N LYS A 71 -12.11 -3.55 -9.13
CA LYS A 71 -12.97 -2.46 -9.59
C LYS A 71 -12.74 -2.05 -11.06
N ARG A 72 -11.86 -2.75 -11.79
CA ARG A 72 -11.56 -2.53 -13.21
C ARG A 72 -11.09 -1.11 -13.49
N TRP A 73 -10.14 -0.62 -12.69
CA TRP A 73 -9.43 0.61 -13.02
C TRP A 73 -8.43 0.36 -14.16
N PRO A 74 -8.15 1.37 -15.01
CA PRO A 74 -7.05 1.32 -15.98
C PRO A 74 -5.70 1.08 -15.31
N GLU A 75 -4.83 0.30 -15.95
CA GLU A 75 -3.53 -0.10 -15.37
C GLU A 75 -2.62 1.09 -15.07
N ASP A 76 -2.59 2.08 -15.95
CA ASP A 76 -1.81 3.31 -15.79
C ASP A 76 -2.26 4.13 -14.58
N GLU A 77 -3.56 4.15 -14.29
CA GLU A 77 -4.09 4.79 -13.09
C GLU A 77 -3.80 4.00 -11.82
N ILE A 78 -3.84 2.67 -11.88
CA ILE A 78 -3.45 1.79 -10.78
C ILE A 78 -1.99 2.05 -10.41
N MET A 79 -1.10 2.06 -11.41
CA MET A 79 0.32 2.37 -11.21
C MET A 79 0.53 3.78 -10.63
N ALA A 80 -0.25 4.76 -11.07
CA ALA A 80 -0.17 6.12 -10.56
C ALA A 80 -0.57 6.20 -9.07
N VAL A 81 -1.67 5.54 -8.69
CA VAL A 81 -2.14 5.47 -7.29
C VAL A 81 -1.15 4.69 -6.43
N GLU A 82 -0.64 3.56 -6.92
CA GLU A 82 0.36 2.74 -6.22
C GLU A 82 1.63 3.53 -5.91
N LEU A 83 2.19 4.22 -6.90
CA LEU A 83 3.41 5.01 -6.73
C LEU A 83 3.18 6.19 -5.78
N ALA A 84 2.05 6.91 -5.90
CA ALA A 84 1.70 7.98 -4.98
C ALA A 84 1.57 7.48 -3.53
N LEU A 85 0.94 6.32 -3.34
CA LEU A 85 0.80 5.67 -2.05
C LEU A 85 2.14 5.21 -1.46
N GLN A 86 3.00 4.61 -2.29
CA GLN A 86 4.34 4.23 -1.87
C GLN A 86 5.13 5.44 -1.36
N GLU A 87 5.11 6.56 -2.09
CA GLU A 87 5.78 7.80 -1.69
C GLU A 87 5.16 8.39 -0.41
N ALA A 88 3.83 8.37 -0.29
CA ALA A 88 3.12 8.87 0.89
C ALA A 88 3.52 8.10 2.15
N VAL A 89 3.47 6.77 2.10
CA VAL A 89 3.81 5.91 3.24
C VAL A 89 5.32 5.99 3.54
N ALA A 90 6.17 6.00 2.51
CA ALA A 90 7.61 6.18 2.70
C ALA A 90 7.94 7.51 3.38
N ASN A 91 7.23 8.59 3.04
CA ASN A 91 7.38 9.89 3.70
C ASN A 91 6.91 9.86 5.16
N ALA A 92 5.76 9.26 5.43
CA ALA A 92 5.26 9.06 6.79
C ALA A 92 6.25 8.27 7.66
N ILE A 93 6.82 7.18 7.14
CA ILE A 93 7.84 6.36 7.83
C ILE A 93 9.13 7.17 8.06
N ARG A 94 9.67 7.78 7.01
CA ARG A 94 10.98 8.43 7.06
C ARG A 94 10.95 9.74 7.85
N HIS A 95 9.95 10.58 7.63
CA HIS A 95 9.89 11.93 8.18
C HIS A 95 9.01 12.00 9.43
N GLY A 96 7.85 11.36 9.41
CA GLY A 96 6.92 11.32 10.53
C GLY A 96 7.42 10.44 11.68
N CYS A 97 7.63 9.16 11.39
CA CYS A 97 8.09 8.19 12.37
C CYS A 97 9.60 8.28 12.65
N ARG A 98 10.39 8.87 11.74
CA ARG A 98 11.86 8.89 11.78
C ARG A 98 12.50 7.50 11.68
N ASN A 99 11.87 6.60 10.92
CA ASN A 99 12.25 5.18 10.79
C ASN A 99 12.31 4.43 12.13
N ASP A 100 11.51 4.86 13.12
CA ASP A 100 11.38 4.20 14.42
C ASP A 100 10.36 3.03 14.32
N PRO A 101 10.80 1.76 14.40
CA PRO A 101 9.91 0.61 14.24
C PRO A 101 8.84 0.48 15.34
N SER A 102 8.99 1.19 16.47
CA SER A 102 7.97 1.21 17.54
C SER A 102 6.76 2.08 17.20
N LYS A 103 6.90 2.94 16.18
CA LYS A 103 5.84 3.82 15.70
C LYS A 103 5.07 3.18 14.55
N HIS A 104 3.88 3.70 14.31
CA HIS A 104 2.96 3.15 13.35
C HIS A 104 2.43 4.25 12.42
N VAL A 105 2.19 3.88 11.17
CA VAL A 105 1.53 4.72 10.16
C VAL A 105 0.13 4.17 9.95
N GLN A 106 -0.87 5.06 9.95
CA GLN A 106 -2.26 4.69 9.68
C GLN A 106 -2.60 5.05 8.25
N CYS A 107 -3.23 4.13 7.54
CA CYS A 107 -3.71 4.29 6.18
C CYS A 107 -5.20 3.99 6.12
N CYS A 108 -6.03 4.96 5.74
CA CYS A 108 -7.44 4.75 5.43
C CYS A 108 -7.62 4.83 3.92
N VAL A 109 -8.21 3.80 3.33
CA VAL A 109 -8.51 3.75 1.89
C VAL A 109 -10.01 3.61 1.72
N THR A 110 -10.56 4.38 0.81
CA THR A 110 -11.95 4.27 0.38
C THR A 110 -12.01 4.28 -1.13
N CYS A 111 -12.57 3.24 -1.73
CA CYS A 111 -12.92 3.19 -3.14
C CYS A 111 -14.44 3.05 -3.28
N ASP A 112 -15.06 3.89 -4.09
CA ASP A 112 -16.49 3.82 -4.37
C ASP A 112 -16.78 3.49 -5.84
N ASP A 113 -18.03 3.12 -6.13
CA ASP A 113 -18.49 2.81 -7.49
C ASP A 113 -18.61 4.05 -8.39
N ALA A 114 -18.50 5.26 -7.82
CA ALA A 114 -18.42 6.49 -8.62
C ALA A 114 -17.06 6.61 -9.35
N GLY A 115 -16.19 5.60 -9.20
CA GLY A 115 -14.88 5.58 -9.82
C GLY A 115 -13.94 6.53 -9.10
N GLN A 116 -13.95 6.54 -7.76
CA GLN A 116 -13.05 7.37 -7.00
C GLN A 116 -12.35 6.57 -5.91
N VAL A 117 -11.05 6.80 -5.78
CA VAL A 117 -10.26 6.33 -4.64
C VAL A 117 -9.79 7.53 -3.82
N MET A 118 -10.01 7.45 -2.51
CA MET A 118 -9.54 8.39 -1.50
C MET A 118 -8.61 7.65 -0.55
N ILE A 119 -7.41 8.19 -0.36
CA ILE A 119 -6.41 7.62 0.53
C ILE A 119 -5.98 8.68 1.54
N VAL A 120 -5.96 8.28 2.81
CA VAL A 120 -5.50 9.12 3.93
C VAL A 120 -4.35 8.41 4.61
N VAL A 121 -3.19 9.06 4.72
CA VAL A 121 -2.01 8.55 5.41
C VAL A 121 -1.72 9.46 6.60
N ARG A 122 -1.61 8.89 7.80
CA ARG A 122 -1.30 9.61 9.05
C ARG A 122 -0.06 9.07 9.72
N ASP A 123 0.73 9.98 10.26
CA ASP A 123 1.92 9.66 11.04
C ASP A 123 1.93 10.38 12.41
N PRO A 124 2.65 9.85 13.41
CA PRO A 124 2.73 10.42 14.75
C PRO A 124 3.83 11.50 14.87
N GLY A 125 4.35 12.01 13.76
CA GLY A 125 5.43 13.00 13.73
C GLY A 125 5.00 14.37 14.22
N SER A 126 5.90 15.36 14.08
CA SER A 126 5.61 16.76 14.39
C SER A 126 4.86 17.49 13.27
N GLY A 127 4.66 16.83 12.13
CA GLY A 127 4.15 17.47 10.92
C GLY A 127 5.18 18.35 10.23
N PHE A 128 4.74 19.03 9.18
CA PHE A 128 5.53 19.96 8.38
C PHE A 128 4.62 20.97 7.66
N ASP A 129 5.19 22.10 7.25
CA ASP A 129 4.49 23.07 6.39
C ASP A 129 4.72 22.71 4.91
N PRO A 130 3.68 22.27 4.18
CA PRO A 130 3.82 21.88 2.78
C PRO A 130 4.23 23.03 1.86
N THR A 131 3.99 24.29 2.24
CA THR A 131 4.38 25.46 1.45
C THR A 131 5.89 25.74 1.49
N THR A 132 6.59 25.15 2.46
CA THR A 132 8.04 25.31 2.64
C THR A 132 8.85 24.22 1.94
N VAL A 133 8.19 23.21 1.35
CA VAL A 133 8.86 22.11 0.66
C VAL A 133 9.47 22.64 -0.64
N PRO A 134 10.81 22.52 -0.83
CA PRO A 134 11.47 23.03 -2.03
C PRO A 134 10.96 22.36 -3.30
N ASN A 135 10.79 23.14 -4.36
CA ASN A 135 10.40 22.60 -5.66
C ASN A 135 11.56 21.76 -6.24
N PRO A 136 11.38 20.44 -6.47
CA PRO A 136 12.46 19.59 -6.96
C PRO A 136 12.89 19.88 -8.41
N LEU A 137 12.09 20.65 -9.17
CA LEU A 137 12.40 21.03 -10.55
C LEU A 137 13.36 22.23 -10.65
N GLU A 138 13.61 22.95 -9.56
CA GLU A 138 14.55 24.07 -9.55
C GLU A 138 16.00 23.58 -9.69
N ALA A 139 16.83 24.32 -10.44
CA ALA A 139 18.23 23.98 -10.73
C ALA A 139 19.05 23.44 -9.52
N PRO A 140 19.01 24.02 -8.30
CA PRO A 140 19.76 23.48 -7.16
C PRO A 140 19.20 22.16 -6.61
N ASN A 141 17.95 21.81 -6.92
CA ASN A 141 17.27 20.61 -6.43
C ASN A 141 17.25 19.47 -7.46
N GLN A 142 17.46 19.75 -8.75
CA GLN A 142 17.41 18.75 -9.83
C GLN A 142 18.38 17.59 -9.62
N LEU A 143 19.59 17.86 -9.12
CA LEU A 143 20.62 16.85 -8.88
C LEU A 143 20.47 16.13 -7.52
N LYS A 144 19.47 16.48 -6.70
CA LYS A 144 19.26 15.80 -5.42
C LYS A 144 18.73 14.37 -5.67
N PRO A 145 19.29 13.36 -4.98
CA PRO A 145 18.86 11.97 -5.14
C PRO A 145 17.50 11.68 -4.48
N SER A 146 16.97 12.62 -3.68
CA SER A 146 15.74 12.48 -2.89
C SER A 146 14.97 13.81 -2.82
N GLY A 147 13.76 13.79 -2.24
CA GLY A 147 12.92 14.98 -2.09
C GLY A 147 11.90 15.20 -3.21
N ARG A 148 11.61 14.16 -4.00
CA ARG A 148 10.63 14.22 -5.10
C ARG A 148 9.25 13.67 -4.73
N GLY A 149 9.10 13.03 -3.56
CA GLY A 149 7.88 12.31 -3.20
C GLY A 149 6.61 13.16 -3.28
N ILE A 150 6.59 14.34 -2.65
CA ILE A 150 5.42 15.25 -2.70
C ILE A 150 5.14 15.73 -4.13
N PHE A 151 6.18 16.00 -4.93
CA PHE A 151 6.03 16.37 -6.33
C PHE A 151 5.42 15.23 -7.16
N LEU A 152 5.86 13.98 -6.95
CA LEU A 152 5.29 12.81 -7.60
C LEU A 152 3.83 12.62 -7.20
N ILE A 153 3.51 12.70 -5.90
CA ILE A 153 2.13 12.59 -5.41
C ILE A 153 1.22 13.64 -6.07
N ASN A 154 1.66 14.90 -6.14
CA ASN A 154 0.93 15.99 -6.79
C ASN A 154 0.75 15.79 -8.31
N GLY A 155 1.69 15.13 -8.99
CA GLY A 155 1.60 14.86 -10.43
C GLY A 155 0.75 13.63 -10.78
N LEU A 156 0.63 12.68 -9.85
CA LEU A 156 -0.07 11.41 -10.08
C LEU A 156 -1.53 11.45 -9.61
N MET A 157 -1.81 12.16 -8.52
CA MET A 157 -3.14 12.27 -7.91
C MET A 157 -3.88 13.51 -8.41
N ASP A 158 -5.22 13.47 -8.41
CA ASP A 158 -6.01 14.60 -8.91
C ASP A 158 -6.14 15.71 -7.85
N GLU A 159 -6.25 15.32 -6.58
CA GLU A 159 -6.26 16.24 -5.46
C GLU A 159 -5.39 15.72 -4.33
N VAL A 160 -4.68 16.64 -3.71
CA VAL A 160 -3.76 16.39 -2.61
C VAL A 160 -3.95 17.48 -1.57
N GLY A 161 -4.09 17.10 -0.31
CA GLY A 161 -4.27 18.01 0.80
C GLY A 161 -3.53 17.52 2.04
N PHE A 162 -3.03 18.47 2.82
CA PHE A 162 -2.40 18.20 4.11
C PHE A 162 -3.29 18.74 5.22
N ALA A 163 -3.41 17.98 6.30
CA ALA A 163 -4.16 18.35 7.48
C ALA A 163 -3.36 18.02 8.75
N ASP A 164 -3.93 18.38 9.90
CA ASP A 164 -3.34 18.11 11.22
C ASP A 164 -1.88 18.57 11.35
N GLY A 165 -1.58 19.78 10.86
CA GLY A 165 -0.23 20.34 10.86
C GLY A 165 0.75 19.65 9.92
N GLY A 166 0.27 18.95 8.88
CA GLY A 166 1.10 18.21 7.92
C GLY A 166 1.36 16.75 8.31
N ARG A 167 0.70 16.25 9.35
CA ARG A 167 0.78 14.85 9.81
C ARG A 167 -0.22 13.93 9.13
N GLU A 168 -1.18 14.52 8.43
CA GLU A 168 -2.18 13.81 7.64
C GLU A 168 -2.08 14.25 6.19
N LEU A 169 -1.78 13.31 5.31
CA LEU A 169 -1.89 13.47 3.87
C LEU A 169 -3.20 12.85 3.40
N LYS A 170 -3.98 13.61 2.64
CA LYS A 170 -5.18 13.16 1.93
C LYS A 170 -4.93 13.27 0.44
N MET A 171 -5.19 12.21 -0.30
CA MET A 171 -5.10 12.21 -1.76
C MET A 171 -6.29 11.52 -2.39
N ARG A 172 -6.69 12.01 -3.55
CA ARG A 172 -7.87 11.55 -4.29
C ARG A 172 -7.51 11.36 -5.76
N LYS A 173 -7.96 10.25 -6.33
CA LYS A 173 -7.91 9.97 -7.76
C LYS A 173 -9.29 9.57 -8.24
N ARG A 174 -9.68 10.04 -9.41
CA ARG A 174 -10.87 9.62 -10.13
C ARG A 174 -10.45 8.75 -11.31
N ARG A 175 -11.20 7.66 -11.48
CA ARG A 175 -11.10 6.77 -12.61
C ARG A 175 -11.52 7.52 -13.86
N THR A 176 -10.68 7.54 -14.88
CA THR A 176 -11.12 8.02 -16.19
C THR A 176 -12.20 7.08 -16.73
N ALA A 177 -13.27 7.65 -17.26
CA ALA A 177 -14.24 6.86 -18.01
C ALA A 177 -13.58 6.40 -19.31
N GLU A 178 -13.73 5.13 -19.68
CA GLU A 178 -13.41 4.68 -21.04
C GLU A 178 -14.25 5.52 -22.02
N VAL A 179 -13.58 6.15 -23.00
CA VAL A 179 -14.21 6.91 -24.10
C VAL A 179 -14.70 5.94 -25.17
#